data_AF-A0A3M1M775-F1
#
_entry.id   AF-A0A3M1M775-F1
#
_cell.length_a   1.000
_cell.length_b   1.000
_cell.length_c   1.000
_cell.angle_alpha   90.00
_cell.angle_beta   90.00
_cell.angle_gamma   90.00
#
_symmetry.space_group_name_H-M   'P 1'
#
loop_
_entity.id
_entity.type
_entity.pdbx_description
1 polymer ?
#
loop_
_entity_poly.entity_id
_entity_poly.type
_entity_poly.pdbx_seq_one_letter_code
_entity_poly.pdbx_strand_id
1 'polypeptide(L)'
;MVAPGRLADGRQCVVNKDGKVVAGDPQEQTPIEIRFRAVPKSSWQGWMGVLAACAIVGTAAGIAGWRYGQGLLLADLREQMRSAEHPADALLAIDAALQLQGSAPAIVADALLHPDPAVGQAAADGLSTKIQQWQELAPAQGATRLQALAQRLEAIYQELPADNRPHAELLASQILAVVRSQQDRQSPVIESLCERIIAGVPTENPAAVAHSNAPTGGQPTTSSSHPTAKESGLLTPPPPAEASNDSLARSPTPRGTAGVGARFEGAGADPGQQPATVYTLSDFPQDGTRFEGNLDSPGPASTPSPGRLSSHAGDPAAIPSRTAAYTKPLGGPAPASTGSLAVATIQRPVPVHHATGNSKQSPTPDAPPDQPTGTASGAARVVSRIADPPLKRMVIDAAIPLDGIDQLPDTQLVRLLGSVQPKVSQAAALALKARGWPDADLELAFRLAAGTADTRLELLQQIVARDDLNPRQWLLWMAADGQVPVRTAAISLLGTMVDRDVERELRLLLNREPNESVRQVIRRALMGGSR
;
A
#
# COMPACT_ATOMS: atom_id res chain seq x y z
N MET A 1 -49.97 -70.20 -46.56
CA MET A 1 -51.20 -69.39 -46.38
C MET A 1 -52.29 -70.33 -45.92
N VAL A 2 -52.74 -70.23 -44.66
CA VAL A 2 -53.84 -71.03 -44.10
C VAL A 2 -54.88 -70.04 -43.58
N ALA A 3 -56.11 -70.13 -44.09
CA ALA A 3 -57.21 -69.24 -43.74
C ALA A 3 -57.82 -69.64 -42.38
N PRO A 4 -58.12 -68.69 -41.48
CA PRO A 4 -58.81 -69.01 -40.23
C PRO A 4 -60.31 -69.20 -40.47
N GLY A 5 -60.82 -70.40 -40.20
CA GLY A 5 -62.26 -70.69 -40.14
C GLY A 5 -62.85 -70.25 -38.80
N ARG A 6 -63.90 -69.42 -38.83
CA ARG A 6 -64.73 -69.07 -37.67
C ARG A 6 -65.77 -70.17 -37.43
N LEU A 7 -65.77 -70.76 -36.23
CA LEU A 7 -66.90 -71.55 -35.73
C LEU A 7 -67.97 -70.62 -35.11
N ALA A 8 -69.23 -71.04 -35.17
CA ALA A 8 -70.44 -70.24 -34.97
C ALA A 8 -70.71 -69.75 -33.53
N ASP A 9 -69.78 -69.92 -32.58
CA ASP A 9 -70.02 -69.65 -31.15
C ASP A 9 -69.05 -68.61 -30.54
N GLY A 10 -68.40 -67.79 -31.38
CA GLY A 10 -67.68 -66.58 -30.95
C GLY A 10 -66.40 -66.77 -30.12
N ARG A 11 -66.04 -68.00 -29.72
CA ARG A 11 -64.82 -68.28 -28.94
C ARG A 11 -63.62 -68.53 -29.86
N GLN A 12 -62.55 -67.78 -29.65
CA GLN A 12 -61.28 -67.97 -30.36
C GLN A 12 -60.52 -69.16 -29.76
N CYS A 13 -60.33 -70.21 -30.56
CA CYS A 13 -59.46 -71.33 -30.22
C CYS A 13 -58.08 -71.10 -30.86
N VAL A 14 -57.02 -71.08 -30.06
CA VAL A 14 -55.64 -71.02 -30.58
C VAL A 14 -55.17 -72.47 -30.76
N VAL A 15 -54.92 -72.86 -32.02
CA VAL A 15 -54.37 -74.18 -32.35
C VAL A 15 -52.85 -74.07 -32.35
N ASN A 16 -52.19 -74.82 -31.47
CA ASN A 16 -50.73 -74.88 -31.45
C ASN A 16 -50.21 -75.68 -32.67
N LYS A 17 -48.94 -75.51 -33.04
CA LYS A 17 -48.30 -76.07 -34.25
C LYS A 17 -48.44 -77.59 -34.39
N ASP A 18 -48.71 -78.30 -33.30
CA ASP A 18 -48.93 -79.77 -33.29
C ASP A 18 -50.40 -80.17 -33.50
N GLY A 19 -51.28 -79.23 -33.87
CA GLY A 19 -52.70 -79.50 -34.16
C GLY A 19 -53.58 -79.75 -32.92
N LYS A 20 -53.04 -79.59 -31.71
CA LYS A 20 -53.76 -79.83 -30.45
C LYS A 20 -54.48 -78.56 -30.00
N VAL A 21 -55.81 -78.64 -29.85
CA VAL A 21 -56.66 -77.58 -29.33
C VAL A 21 -56.61 -77.63 -27.80
N VAL A 22 -56.01 -76.62 -27.17
CA VAL A 22 -55.94 -76.50 -25.71
C VAL A 22 -56.89 -75.38 -25.28
N ALA A 23 -57.84 -75.69 -24.39
CA ALA A 23 -58.73 -74.70 -23.79
C ALA A 23 -57.91 -73.83 -22.83
N GLY A 24 -57.83 -72.53 -23.10
CA GLY A 24 -57.09 -71.58 -22.27
C GLY A 24 -57.80 -71.34 -20.94
N ASP A 25 -57.10 -71.56 -19.84
CA ASP A 25 -57.55 -71.17 -18.50
C ASP A 25 -57.75 -69.64 -18.42
N PRO A 26 -58.78 -69.16 -17.70
CA PRO A 26 -59.04 -67.74 -17.54
C PRO A 26 -57.89 -67.09 -16.76
N GLN A 27 -57.10 -66.26 -17.45
CA GLN A 27 -56.04 -65.49 -16.82
C GLN A 27 -56.61 -64.54 -15.76
N GLU A 28 -56.16 -64.73 -14.51
CA GLU A 28 -56.23 -63.72 -13.46
C GLU A 28 -55.55 -62.44 -13.94
N GLN A 29 -56.34 -61.38 -14.08
CA GLN A 29 -55.85 -60.03 -14.36
C GLN A 29 -55.16 -59.50 -13.11
N THR A 30 -53.82 -59.57 -13.11
CA THR A 30 -53.03 -58.87 -12.10
C THR A 30 -53.06 -57.36 -12.37
N PRO A 31 -53.21 -56.53 -11.33
CA PRO A 31 -53.31 -55.08 -11.46
C PRO A 31 -52.03 -54.52 -12.10
N ILE A 32 -52.19 -53.81 -13.21
CA ILE A 32 -51.12 -53.19 -13.98
C ILE A 32 -50.57 -52.00 -13.15
N GLU A 33 -49.50 -52.23 -12.39
CA GLU A 33 -48.73 -51.16 -11.75
C GLU A 33 -47.93 -50.41 -12.82
N ILE A 34 -48.47 -49.31 -13.32
CA ILE A 34 -47.79 -48.42 -14.27
C ILE A 34 -46.72 -47.62 -13.52
N ARG A 35 -45.51 -48.20 -13.39
CA ARG A 35 -44.32 -47.47 -12.94
C ARG A 35 -43.78 -46.61 -14.09
N PHE A 36 -44.10 -45.32 -14.06
CA PHE A 36 -43.46 -44.32 -14.91
C PHE A 36 -41.98 -44.18 -14.53
N ARG A 37 -41.09 -44.93 -15.19
CA ARG A 37 -39.65 -44.60 -15.21
C ARG A 37 -39.46 -43.36 -16.06
N ALA A 38 -39.53 -42.19 -15.45
CA ALA A 38 -38.98 -40.98 -16.03
C ALA A 38 -37.47 -41.19 -16.16
N VAL A 39 -36.99 -41.52 -17.35
CA VAL A 39 -35.55 -41.49 -17.66
C VAL A 39 -35.17 -40.01 -17.73
N PRO A 40 -34.41 -39.47 -16.77
CA PRO A 40 -34.00 -38.07 -16.83
C PRO A 40 -33.18 -37.90 -18.12
N LYS A 41 -33.66 -37.08 -19.05
CA LYS A 41 -32.89 -36.69 -20.23
C LYS A 41 -31.62 -36.00 -19.72
N SER A 42 -30.47 -36.68 -19.85
CA SER A 42 -29.15 -36.29 -19.36
C SER A 42 -28.53 -35.09 -20.09
N SER A 43 -29.33 -34.21 -20.72
CA SER A 43 -28.84 -33.07 -21.50
C SER A 43 -28.15 -32.00 -20.65
N TRP A 44 -28.32 -32.01 -19.34
CA TRP A 44 -27.66 -31.07 -18.43
C TRP A 44 -26.16 -31.37 -18.23
N GLN A 45 -25.75 -32.63 -18.40
CA GLN A 45 -24.37 -33.06 -18.17
C GLN A 45 -23.42 -32.59 -19.29
N GLY A 46 -23.92 -32.41 -20.52
CA GLY A 46 -23.14 -31.86 -21.63
C GLY A 46 -22.87 -30.36 -21.51
N TRP A 47 -23.85 -29.58 -21.04
CA TRP A 47 -23.72 -28.12 -20.99
C TRP A 47 -22.78 -27.66 -19.85
N MET A 48 -22.79 -28.36 -18.71
CA MET A 48 -21.87 -28.10 -17.61
C MET A 48 -20.39 -28.34 -18.00
N GLY A 49 -20.12 -29.33 -18.86
CA GLY A 49 -18.77 -29.57 -19.37
C GLY A 49 -18.24 -28.41 -20.22
N VAL A 50 -19.08 -27.81 -21.06
CA VAL A 50 -18.70 -26.65 -21.89
C VAL A 50 -18.44 -25.43 -21.03
N LEU A 51 -19.29 -25.14 -20.05
CA LEU A 51 -19.07 -24.02 -19.13
C LEU A 51 -17.79 -24.18 -18.31
N ALA A 52 -17.51 -25.38 -17.81
CA ALA A 52 -16.27 -25.67 -17.08
C ALA A 52 -15.04 -25.47 -17.99
N ALA A 53 -15.08 -25.95 -19.23
CA ALA A 53 -14.00 -25.73 -20.19
C ALA A 53 -13.79 -24.23 -20.50
N CYS A 54 -14.86 -23.47 -20.73
CA CYS A 54 -14.77 -22.02 -20.93
C CYS A 54 -14.21 -21.28 -19.71
N ALA A 55 -14.59 -21.67 -18.48
CA ALA A 55 -14.06 -21.08 -17.26
C ALA A 55 -12.56 -21.37 -17.09
N ILE A 56 -12.10 -22.58 -17.40
CA ILE A 56 -10.67 -22.94 -17.36
C ILE A 56 -9.87 -22.13 -18.39
N VAL A 57 -10.38 -22.00 -19.62
CA VAL A 57 -9.72 -21.19 -20.66
C VAL A 57 -9.69 -19.71 -20.27
N GLY A 58 -10.79 -19.17 -19.75
CA GLY A 58 -10.87 -17.77 -19.30
C GLY A 58 -9.92 -17.46 -18.16
N THR A 59 -9.83 -18.35 -17.16
CA THR A 59 -8.88 -18.21 -16.04
C THR A 59 -7.42 -18.33 -16.47
N ALA A 60 -7.10 -19.28 -17.36
CA ALA A 60 -5.77 -19.42 -17.93
C ALA A 60 -5.36 -18.16 -18.73
N ALA A 61 -6.26 -17.64 -19.57
CA ALA A 61 -6.03 -16.41 -20.33
C ALA A 61 -5.87 -15.19 -19.42
N GLY A 62 -6.68 -15.08 -18.36
CA GLY A 62 -6.58 -14.01 -17.36
C GLY A 62 -5.24 -14.03 -16.62
N ILE A 63 -4.78 -15.21 -16.17
CA ILE A 63 -3.49 -15.36 -15.49
C ILE A 63 -2.32 -15.04 -16.44
N ALA A 64 -2.39 -15.50 -17.70
CA ALA A 64 -1.38 -15.21 -18.70
C ALA A 64 -1.32 -13.70 -19.03
N GLY A 65 -2.47 -13.06 -19.22
CA GLY A 65 -2.58 -11.62 -19.45
C GLY A 65 -2.06 -10.80 -18.28
N TRP A 66 -2.40 -11.19 -17.04
CA TRP A 66 -1.88 -10.55 -15.83
C TRP A 66 -0.35 -10.65 -15.73
N ARG A 67 0.21 -11.85 -15.97
CA ARG A 67 1.66 -12.05 -15.95
C ARG A 67 2.38 -11.29 -17.05
N TYR A 68 1.79 -11.23 -18.24
CA TYR A 68 2.33 -10.45 -19.35
C TYR A 68 2.32 -8.95 -19.04
N GLY A 69 1.20 -8.43 -18.50
CA GLY A 69 1.10 -7.04 -18.06
C GLY A 69 2.10 -6.68 -16.96
N GLN A 70 2.29 -7.58 -15.98
CA GLN A 70 3.31 -7.41 -14.95
C GLN A 70 4.72 -7.37 -15.57
N GLY A 71 5.01 -8.22 -16.56
CA GLY A 71 6.29 -8.19 -17.29
C GLY A 71 6.53 -6.87 -18.01
N LEU A 72 5.50 -6.31 -18.68
CA LEU A 72 5.60 -5.01 -19.36
C LEU A 72 5.82 -3.85 -18.37
N LEU A 73 5.06 -3.81 -17.26
CA LEU A 73 5.24 -2.80 -16.22
C LEU A 73 6.64 -2.86 -15.60
N LEU A 74 7.14 -4.06 -15.36
CA LEU A 74 8.48 -4.28 -14.81
C LEU A 74 9.59 -3.87 -15.80
N ALA A 75 9.38 -4.08 -17.11
CA ALA A 75 10.31 -3.61 -18.13
C ALA A 75 10.32 -2.08 -18.23
N ASP A 76 9.16 -1.44 -18.15
CA ASP A 76 9.02 0.02 -18.17
C ASP A 76 9.65 0.66 -16.93
N LEU A 77 9.37 0.15 -15.72
CA LEU A 77 10.00 0.61 -14.48
C LEU A 77 11.53 0.45 -14.51
N ARG A 78 12.02 -0.65 -15.09
CA ARG A 78 13.46 -0.87 -15.25
C ARG A 78 14.10 0.17 -16.17
N GLU A 79 13.44 0.49 -17.27
CA GLU A 79 13.92 1.52 -18.19
C GLU A 79 13.86 2.91 -17.56
N GLN A 80 12.79 3.21 -16.82
CA GLN A 80 12.66 4.46 -16.05
C GLN A 80 13.78 4.61 -15.01
N MET A 81 14.08 3.56 -14.24
CA MET A 81 15.18 3.62 -13.26
C MET A 81 16.56 3.80 -13.92
N ARG A 82 16.77 3.30 -15.14
CA ARG A 82 18.03 3.46 -15.88
C ARG A 82 18.15 4.81 -16.57
N SER A 83 17.04 5.35 -17.05
CA SER A 83 16.98 6.59 -17.83
C SER A 83 16.66 7.82 -16.98
N ALA A 84 16.30 7.66 -15.71
CA ALA A 84 15.99 8.75 -14.81
C ALA A 84 17.18 9.70 -14.65
N GLU A 85 17.07 10.90 -15.22
CA GLU A 85 18.04 11.98 -14.99
C GLU A 85 17.92 12.56 -13.57
N HIS A 86 16.76 12.40 -12.94
CA HIS A 86 16.47 12.92 -11.61
C HIS A 86 16.34 11.78 -10.57
N PRO A 87 17.02 11.91 -9.42
CA PRO A 87 16.98 10.87 -8.38
C PRO A 87 15.58 10.66 -7.81
N ALA A 88 14.74 11.70 -7.78
CA ALA A 88 13.37 11.60 -7.28
C ALA A 88 12.52 10.60 -8.10
N ASP A 89 12.69 10.56 -9.42
CA ASP A 89 11.94 9.66 -10.30
C ASP A 89 12.40 8.22 -10.14
N ALA A 90 13.72 8.01 -9.99
CA ALA A 90 14.28 6.71 -9.68
C ALA A 90 13.79 6.18 -8.32
N LEU A 91 13.72 7.03 -7.29
CA LEU A 91 13.19 6.67 -5.97
C LEU A 91 11.71 6.28 -6.03
N LEU A 92 10.89 6.99 -6.82
CA LEU A 92 9.49 6.67 -7.02
C LEU A 92 9.32 5.33 -7.77
N ALA A 93 10.15 5.07 -8.78
CA ALA A 93 10.16 3.81 -9.49
C ALA A 93 10.62 2.63 -8.61
N ILE A 94 11.59 2.84 -7.72
CA ILE A 94 12.01 1.85 -6.71
C ILE A 94 10.85 1.51 -5.78
N ASP A 95 10.15 2.52 -5.24
CA ASP A 95 9.00 2.27 -4.36
C ASP A 95 7.88 1.51 -5.08
N ALA A 96 7.55 1.93 -6.31
CA ALA A 96 6.57 1.25 -7.15
C ALA A 96 6.97 -0.22 -7.42
N ALA A 97 8.25 -0.48 -7.72
CA ALA A 97 8.77 -1.83 -7.90
C ALA A 97 8.67 -2.65 -6.61
N LEU A 98 9.01 -2.10 -5.45
CA LEU A 98 8.92 -2.79 -4.16
C LEU A 98 7.48 -3.15 -3.76
N GLN A 99 6.49 -2.40 -4.23
CA GLN A 99 5.07 -2.71 -4.02
C GLN A 99 4.59 -3.88 -4.90
N LEU A 100 5.22 -4.11 -6.06
CA LEU A 100 4.91 -5.25 -6.93
C LEU A 100 5.42 -6.56 -6.31
N GLN A 101 4.52 -7.49 -6.03
CA GLN A 101 4.89 -8.81 -5.50
C GLN A 101 5.56 -9.68 -6.57
N GLY A 102 6.54 -10.50 -6.19
CA GLY A 102 7.16 -11.51 -7.06
C GLY A 102 8.60 -11.16 -7.46
N SER A 103 8.84 -11.02 -8.77
CA SER A 103 10.18 -10.83 -9.40
C SER A 103 10.73 -9.42 -9.32
N ALA A 104 10.01 -8.48 -8.71
CA ALA A 104 10.46 -7.11 -8.48
C ALA A 104 11.86 -6.94 -7.83
N PRO A 105 12.33 -7.82 -6.92
CA PRO A 105 13.62 -7.60 -6.24
C PRO A 105 14.82 -7.66 -7.18
N ALA A 106 14.74 -8.46 -8.24
CA ALA A 106 15.80 -8.50 -9.25
C ALA A 106 15.88 -7.18 -10.04
N ILE A 107 14.77 -6.44 -10.14
CA ILE A 107 14.71 -5.15 -10.82
C ILE A 107 15.15 -4.03 -9.89
N VAL A 108 14.77 -4.09 -8.61
CA VAL A 108 15.29 -3.15 -7.60
C VAL A 108 16.81 -3.33 -7.42
N ALA A 109 17.33 -4.55 -7.54
CA ALA A 109 18.78 -4.77 -7.56
C ALA A 109 19.47 -4.03 -8.70
N ASP A 110 18.81 -3.85 -9.86
CA ASP A 110 19.36 -3.07 -10.97
C ASP A 110 19.47 -1.59 -10.67
N ALA A 111 18.67 -1.07 -9.72
CA ALA A 111 18.78 0.31 -9.28
C ALA A 111 20.10 0.56 -8.51
N LEU A 112 20.79 -0.48 -8.04
CA LEU A 112 22.14 -0.35 -7.49
C LEU A 112 23.19 0.03 -8.55
N LEU A 113 22.88 -0.13 -9.84
CA LEU A 113 23.73 0.33 -10.94
C LEU A 113 23.60 1.84 -11.20
N HIS A 114 22.65 2.52 -10.54
CA HIS A 114 22.44 3.95 -10.73
C HIS A 114 23.67 4.73 -10.26
N PRO A 115 24.12 5.77 -11.00
CA PRO A 115 25.33 6.54 -10.66
C PRO A 115 25.19 7.37 -9.38
N ASP A 116 23.96 7.73 -9.01
CA ASP A 116 23.68 8.45 -7.76
C ASP A 116 23.68 7.48 -6.55
N PRO A 117 24.57 7.69 -5.55
CA PRO A 117 24.62 6.84 -4.37
C PRO A 117 23.35 6.88 -3.51
N ALA A 118 22.58 7.97 -3.53
CA ALA A 118 21.33 8.04 -2.77
C ALA A 118 20.26 7.05 -3.30
N VAL A 119 20.23 6.86 -4.62
CA VAL A 119 19.34 5.88 -5.28
C VAL A 119 19.81 4.45 -4.96
N GLY A 120 21.12 4.20 -5.00
CA GLY A 120 21.70 2.92 -4.59
C GLY A 120 21.40 2.56 -3.13
N GLN A 121 21.52 3.52 -2.22
CA GLN A 121 21.19 3.34 -0.81
C GLN A 121 19.69 3.02 -0.61
N ALA A 122 18.79 3.79 -1.24
CA ALA A 122 17.36 3.54 -1.13
C ALA A 122 16.93 2.18 -1.69
N ALA A 123 17.54 1.74 -2.80
CA ALA A 123 17.35 0.40 -3.34
C ALA A 123 17.81 -0.68 -2.35
N ALA A 124 18.95 -0.48 -1.69
CA ALA A 124 19.48 -1.41 -0.69
C ALA A 124 18.58 -1.51 0.55
N ASP A 125 18.09 -0.38 1.08
CA ASP A 125 17.18 -0.34 2.22
C ASP A 125 15.84 -1.04 1.90
N GLY A 126 15.32 -0.80 0.69
CA GLY A 126 14.14 -1.48 0.18
C GLY A 126 14.31 -2.99 0.06
N LEU A 127 15.45 -3.44 -0.49
CA LEU A 127 15.79 -4.87 -0.60
C LEU A 127 15.99 -5.52 0.78
N SER A 128 16.62 -4.83 1.73
CA SER A 128 16.78 -5.34 3.10
C SER A 128 15.43 -5.58 3.77
N THR A 129 14.49 -4.64 3.62
CA THR A 129 13.12 -4.80 4.11
C THR A 129 12.42 -6.01 3.46
N LYS A 130 12.64 -6.25 2.17
CA LYS A 130 12.09 -7.42 1.47
C LYS A 130 12.71 -8.73 1.92
N ILE A 131 14.01 -8.76 2.19
CA ILE A 131 14.70 -9.93 2.75
C ILE A 131 14.08 -10.31 4.09
N GLN A 132 13.77 -9.34 4.96
CA GLN A 132 13.06 -9.59 6.23
C GLN A 132 11.66 -10.15 5.98
N GLN A 133 10.88 -9.55 5.08
CA GLN A 133 9.53 -10.04 4.73
C GLN A 133 9.53 -11.47 4.18
N TRP A 134 10.58 -11.89 3.45
CA TRP A 134 10.64 -13.26 2.92
C TRP A 134 10.96 -14.32 3.98
N GLN A 135 11.44 -13.93 5.16
CA GLN A 135 11.62 -14.86 6.27
C GLN A 135 10.27 -15.33 6.83
N GLU A 136 9.20 -14.57 6.62
CA GLU A 136 7.83 -14.91 7.03
C GLU A 136 7.14 -15.84 6.02
N LEU A 137 7.70 -16.02 4.82
CA LEU A 137 7.15 -16.92 3.80
C LEU A 137 7.49 -18.38 4.10
N ALA A 138 6.79 -19.28 3.41
CA ALA A 138 7.15 -20.70 3.41
C ALA A 138 8.64 -20.87 3.00
N PRO A 139 9.45 -21.70 3.70
CA PRO A 139 10.89 -21.77 3.51
C PRO A 139 11.33 -21.95 2.04
N ALA A 140 10.64 -22.82 1.29
CA ALA A 140 10.92 -23.05 -0.13
C ALA A 140 10.71 -21.80 -1.01
N GLN A 141 9.68 -20.99 -0.70
CA GLN A 141 9.41 -19.74 -1.43
C GLN A 141 10.43 -18.66 -1.07
N GLY A 142 10.78 -18.55 0.21
CA GLY A 142 11.82 -17.64 0.69
C GLY A 142 13.17 -17.95 0.04
N ALA A 143 13.59 -19.21 0.06
CA ALA A 143 14.83 -19.68 -0.54
C ALA A 143 14.90 -19.38 -2.05
N THR A 144 13.81 -19.63 -2.79
CA THR A 144 13.74 -19.33 -4.24
C THR A 144 13.95 -17.83 -4.52
N ARG A 145 13.38 -16.94 -3.69
CA ARG A 145 13.52 -15.49 -3.85
C ARG A 145 14.91 -15.00 -3.47
N LEU A 146 15.47 -15.51 -2.37
CA LEU A 146 16.83 -15.20 -1.93
C LEU A 146 17.86 -15.65 -2.97
N GLN A 147 17.67 -16.84 -3.56
CA GLN A 147 18.53 -17.34 -4.63
C GLN A 147 18.48 -16.43 -5.86
N ALA A 148 17.29 -16.04 -6.31
CA ALA A 148 17.13 -15.15 -7.45
C ALA A 148 17.78 -13.78 -7.20
N LEU A 149 17.67 -13.24 -5.98
CA LEU A 149 18.33 -11.99 -5.60
C LEU A 149 19.86 -12.14 -5.56
N ALA A 150 20.39 -13.21 -4.96
CA ALA A 150 21.83 -13.46 -4.89
C ALA A 150 22.45 -13.65 -6.29
N GLN A 151 21.77 -14.38 -7.18
CA GLN A 151 22.19 -14.52 -8.58
C GLN A 151 22.19 -13.17 -9.31
N ARG A 152 21.19 -12.32 -9.04
CA ARG A 152 21.13 -11.00 -9.66
C ARG A 152 22.24 -10.09 -9.16
N LEU A 153 22.49 -10.06 -7.84
CA LEU A 153 23.56 -9.30 -7.23
C LEU A 153 24.92 -9.70 -7.77
N GLU A 154 25.20 -11.01 -7.92
CA GLU A 154 26.44 -11.48 -8.54
C GLU A 154 26.58 -10.97 -9.97
N ALA A 155 25.51 -11.08 -10.78
CA ALA A 155 25.54 -10.69 -12.18
C ALA A 155 25.86 -9.21 -12.39
N ILE A 156 25.41 -8.34 -11.47
CA ILE A 156 25.63 -6.89 -11.55
C ILE A 156 26.88 -6.43 -10.79
N TYR A 157 27.49 -7.27 -9.95
CA TYR A 157 28.54 -6.89 -9.00
C TYR A 157 29.73 -6.14 -9.63
N GLN A 158 30.17 -6.59 -10.80
CA GLN A 158 31.31 -5.98 -11.51
C GLN A 158 30.98 -4.63 -12.15
N GLU A 159 29.70 -4.41 -12.47
CA GLU A 159 29.20 -3.18 -13.10
C GLU A 159 28.82 -2.11 -12.06
N LEU A 160 28.76 -2.47 -10.77
CA LEU A 160 28.39 -1.55 -9.69
C LEU A 160 29.39 -0.38 -9.56
N PRO A 161 28.90 0.87 -9.47
CA PRO A 161 29.69 2.01 -9.04
C PRO A 161 30.40 1.72 -7.70
N ALA A 162 31.61 2.23 -7.53
CA ALA A 162 32.43 1.97 -6.34
C ALA A 162 31.69 2.30 -5.03
N ASP A 163 30.91 3.39 -5.03
CA ASP A 163 30.12 3.85 -3.88
C ASP A 163 28.97 2.90 -3.52
N ASN A 164 28.46 2.12 -4.47
CA ASN A 164 27.33 1.22 -4.27
C ASN A 164 27.75 -0.23 -3.93
N ARG A 165 29.02 -0.59 -4.12
CA ARG A 165 29.52 -1.94 -3.78
C ARG A 165 29.34 -2.33 -2.31
N PRO A 166 29.59 -1.45 -1.32
CA PRO A 166 29.35 -1.79 0.09
C PRO A 166 27.89 -2.16 0.38
N HIS A 167 26.93 -1.57 -0.34
CA HIS A 167 25.52 -1.90 -0.21
C HIS A 167 25.20 -3.31 -0.75
N ALA A 168 25.81 -3.71 -1.87
CA ALA A 168 25.67 -5.06 -2.40
C ALA A 168 26.32 -6.11 -1.48
N GLU A 169 27.50 -5.83 -0.93
CA GLU A 169 28.17 -6.69 0.06
C GLU A 169 27.33 -6.84 1.34
N LEU A 170 26.74 -5.74 1.84
CA LEU A 170 25.84 -5.75 2.99
C LEU A 170 24.62 -6.63 2.71
N LEU A 171 23.97 -6.49 1.55
CA LEU A 171 22.83 -7.33 1.17
C LEU A 171 23.23 -8.82 1.07
N ALA A 172 24.37 -9.13 0.46
CA ALA A 172 24.89 -10.49 0.39
C ALA A 172 25.14 -11.08 1.79
N SER A 173 25.68 -10.29 2.72
CA SER A 173 25.89 -10.70 4.12
C SER A 173 24.56 -10.98 4.85
N GLN A 174 23.52 -10.18 4.59
CA GLN A 174 22.18 -10.38 5.15
C GLN A 174 21.54 -11.65 4.60
N ILE A 175 21.62 -11.89 3.28
CA ILE A 175 21.13 -13.13 2.67
C ILE A 175 21.83 -14.35 3.29
N LEU A 176 23.15 -14.30 3.45
CA LEU A 176 23.93 -15.37 4.06
C LEU A 176 23.52 -15.63 5.52
N ALA A 177 23.26 -14.57 6.30
CA ALA A 177 22.78 -14.71 7.67
C ALA A 177 21.40 -15.38 7.74
N VAL A 178 20.49 -15.05 6.83
CA VAL A 178 19.15 -15.67 6.74
C VAL A 178 19.23 -17.12 6.31
N VAL A 179 20.06 -17.44 5.31
CA VAL A 179 20.24 -18.82 4.84
C VAL A 179 20.81 -19.70 5.96
N ARG A 180 21.80 -19.20 6.70
CA ARG A 180 22.41 -19.93 7.83
C ARG A 180 21.45 -20.12 8.99
N SER A 181 20.53 -19.17 9.24
CA SER A 181 19.55 -19.30 10.32
C SER A 181 18.43 -20.29 10.02
N GLN A 182 18.06 -20.49 8.75
CA GLN A 182 17.01 -21.42 8.35
C GLN A 182 17.41 -22.91 8.45
N GLN A 183 18.67 -23.21 8.76
CA GLN A 183 19.23 -24.55 8.98
C GLN A 183 18.94 -25.55 7.83
N ASP A 184 18.59 -25.02 6.67
CA ASP A 184 18.21 -25.81 5.51
C ASP A 184 19.47 -26.18 4.73
N ARG A 185 19.78 -27.47 4.65
CA ARG A 185 21.01 -28.00 4.02
C ARG A 185 21.06 -27.74 2.51
N GLN A 186 20.01 -27.19 1.91
CA GLN A 186 19.83 -27.11 0.45
C GLN A 186 20.38 -25.84 -0.23
N SER A 187 21.07 -24.94 0.48
CA SER A 187 21.50 -23.66 -0.13
C SER A 187 23.01 -23.45 -0.36
N PRO A 188 23.85 -24.47 -0.65
CA PRO A 188 25.28 -24.23 -0.91
C PRO A 188 25.51 -23.32 -2.13
N VAL A 189 24.55 -23.28 -3.05
CA VAL A 189 24.56 -22.35 -4.19
C VAL A 189 24.40 -20.90 -3.72
N ILE A 190 23.49 -20.61 -2.78
CA ILE A 190 23.28 -19.23 -2.28
C ILE A 190 24.50 -18.79 -1.46
N GLU A 191 25.04 -19.68 -0.63
CA GLU A 191 26.23 -19.39 0.19
C GLU A 191 27.43 -19.04 -0.72
N SER A 192 27.73 -19.88 -1.71
CA SER A 192 28.84 -19.62 -2.65
C SER A 192 28.63 -18.37 -3.51
N LEU A 193 27.40 -17.99 -3.84
CA LEU A 193 27.09 -16.71 -4.50
C LEU A 193 27.41 -15.52 -3.60
N CYS A 194 26.93 -15.55 -2.36
CA CYS A 194 27.12 -14.46 -1.42
C CYS A 194 28.60 -14.33 -0.99
N GLU A 195 29.29 -15.44 -0.78
CA GLU A 195 30.72 -15.44 -0.44
C GLU A 195 31.59 -14.85 -1.56
N ARG A 196 31.25 -15.11 -2.84
CA ARG A 196 31.94 -14.49 -3.98
C ARG A 196 31.74 -12.98 -4.03
N ILE A 197 30.52 -12.51 -3.79
CA ILE A 197 30.20 -11.07 -3.70
C ILE A 197 30.97 -10.42 -2.56
N ILE A 198 30.93 -10.99 -1.35
CA ILE A 198 31.59 -10.46 -0.14
C ILE A 198 33.11 -10.46 -0.29
N ALA A 199 33.69 -11.49 -0.92
CA ALA A 199 35.13 -11.54 -1.14
C ALA A 199 35.59 -10.49 -2.17
N GLY A 200 34.67 -9.81 -2.86
CA GLY A 200 34.97 -8.87 -3.93
C GLY A 200 35.73 -9.50 -5.10
N VAL A 201 35.72 -10.83 -5.19
CA VAL A 201 36.57 -11.56 -6.13
C VAL A 201 35.97 -11.39 -7.53
N PRO A 202 36.73 -10.86 -8.51
CA PRO A 202 36.32 -10.91 -9.89
C PRO A 202 36.06 -12.37 -10.25
N THR A 203 34.85 -12.66 -10.71
CA THR A 203 34.49 -13.94 -11.31
C THR A 203 35.31 -14.11 -12.58
N GLU A 204 36.57 -14.53 -12.44
CA GLU A 204 37.32 -15.09 -13.55
C GLU A 204 36.51 -16.28 -14.03
N ASN A 205 35.86 -16.07 -15.18
CA ASN A 205 34.92 -17.00 -15.76
C ASN A 205 35.59 -18.39 -15.83
N PRO A 206 35.11 -19.40 -15.09
CA PRO A 206 35.76 -20.71 -15.07
C PRO A 206 35.79 -21.38 -16.45
N ALA A 207 34.96 -20.90 -17.39
CA ALA A 207 35.00 -21.31 -18.80
C ALA A 207 36.25 -20.79 -19.55
N ALA A 208 36.81 -19.65 -19.17
CA ALA A 208 38.03 -19.11 -19.77
C ALA A 208 39.29 -19.86 -19.32
N VAL A 209 39.31 -20.35 -18.07
CA VAL A 209 40.45 -21.12 -17.53
C VAL A 209 40.46 -22.56 -18.06
N ALA A 210 39.30 -23.11 -18.45
CA ALA A 210 39.21 -24.45 -19.04
C ALA A 210 39.88 -24.59 -20.43
N HIS A 211 40.25 -23.49 -21.10
CA HIS A 211 40.90 -23.52 -22.42
C HIS A 211 42.43 -23.31 -22.37
N SER A 212 43.02 -23.03 -21.20
CA SER A 212 44.44 -22.68 -21.12
C SER A 212 45.33 -23.75 -20.47
N ASN A 213 44.78 -24.88 -20.04
CA ASN A 213 45.53 -26.02 -19.50
C ASN A 213 45.45 -27.24 -20.41
N ALA A 214 45.97 -27.12 -21.64
CA ALA A 214 46.39 -28.27 -22.42
C ALA A 214 47.87 -28.60 -22.07
N PRO A 215 48.20 -29.86 -21.72
CA PRO A 215 49.57 -30.23 -21.37
C PRO A 215 50.43 -30.35 -22.63
N THR A 216 51.26 -29.35 -22.89
CA THR A 216 52.35 -29.46 -23.88
C THR A 216 53.51 -30.24 -23.25
N GLY A 217 53.54 -31.55 -23.49
CA GLY A 217 54.66 -32.42 -23.15
C GLY A 217 55.75 -32.44 -24.23
N GLY A 218 57.02 -32.30 -23.80
CA GLY A 218 58.28 -32.85 -24.36
C GLY A 218 58.72 -32.43 -25.78
N GLN A 219 59.74 -31.56 -25.94
CA GLN A 219 61.22 -31.83 -26.06
C GLN A 219 61.69 -32.33 -27.47
N PRO A 220 62.99 -32.23 -27.86
CA PRO A 220 64.06 -31.23 -27.64
C PRO A 220 64.90 -30.93 -28.93
N THR A 221 66.08 -30.29 -28.79
CA THR A 221 67.19 -30.00 -29.76
C THR A 221 67.08 -28.68 -30.55
N THR A 222 68.10 -27.83 -30.75
CA THR A 222 69.55 -27.79 -30.45
C THR A 222 70.07 -26.34 -30.66
N SER A 223 71.01 -25.93 -29.80
CA SER A 223 72.27 -25.21 -30.10
C SER A 223 72.31 -23.81 -30.77
N SER A 224 72.98 -22.90 -30.03
CA SER A 224 74.03 -21.93 -30.47
C SER A 224 73.58 -20.75 -31.34
N SER A 225 73.99 -19.50 -31.17
CA SER A 225 75.15 -18.89 -30.50
C SER A 225 74.91 -17.38 -30.27
N HIS A 226 75.40 -16.86 -29.16
CA HIS A 226 75.76 -15.44 -28.93
C HIS A 226 76.93 -15.00 -29.87
N PRO A 227 77.37 -13.72 -30.00
CA PRO A 227 77.33 -12.65 -28.99
C PRO A 227 77.17 -11.17 -29.48
N THR A 228 77.01 -10.26 -28.50
CA THR A 228 77.50 -8.85 -28.39
C THR A 228 77.53 -7.89 -29.59
N ALA A 229 76.93 -6.69 -29.46
CA ALA A 229 77.60 -5.42 -29.08
C ALA A 229 76.78 -4.16 -29.43
N LYS A 230 76.83 -3.17 -28.52
CA LYS A 230 76.78 -1.70 -28.65
C LYS A 230 76.24 -1.06 -29.95
N GLU A 231 75.40 -0.02 -29.82
CA GLU A 231 75.79 1.40 -29.86
C GLU A 231 74.65 2.34 -30.32
N SER A 232 74.52 3.44 -29.56
CA SER A 232 74.00 4.79 -29.84
C SER A 232 73.48 5.21 -31.23
N GLY A 233 72.43 6.05 -31.21
CA GLY A 233 71.98 6.93 -32.30
C GLY A 233 70.48 7.25 -32.14
N LEU A 234 70.01 8.35 -31.53
CA LEU A 234 70.13 9.78 -31.85
C LEU A 234 69.55 10.16 -33.24
N LEU A 235 68.68 11.19 -33.22
CA LEU A 235 67.90 11.81 -34.33
C LEU A 235 66.63 11.01 -34.74
N THR A 236 65.44 11.58 -34.88
CA THR A 236 65.04 12.86 -35.49
C THR A 236 63.54 13.14 -35.18
N PRO A 237 63.08 14.41 -35.10
CA PRO A 237 61.67 14.77 -34.86
C PRO A 237 60.87 14.93 -36.16
N PRO A 238 59.53 15.08 -36.09
CA PRO A 238 58.89 16.17 -36.84
C PRO A 238 57.71 16.88 -36.12
N PRO A 239 57.25 18.04 -36.67
CA PRO A 239 56.51 19.13 -36.02
C PRO A 239 55.06 19.28 -36.56
N PRO A 240 54.43 20.47 -36.60
CA PRO A 240 53.90 21.29 -35.52
C PRO A 240 52.37 21.47 -35.62
N ALA A 241 51.82 22.15 -34.60
CA ALA A 241 50.45 22.65 -34.56
C ALA A 241 50.17 23.67 -35.68
N GLU A 242 49.07 23.49 -36.40
CA GLU A 242 48.39 24.55 -37.13
C GLU A 242 47.17 25.02 -36.33
N ALA A 243 47.19 26.30 -35.99
CA ALA A 243 46.04 27.09 -35.62
C ALA A 243 45.53 27.81 -36.86
N SER A 244 44.22 27.76 -37.11
CA SER A 244 43.40 28.77 -37.78
C SER A 244 41.94 28.39 -37.50
N ASN A 245 41.17 29.18 -36.74
CA ASN A 245 40.43 30.37 -37.19
C ASN A 245 39.64 30.09 -38.48
N ASP A 246 38.38 30.46 -38.65
CA ASP A 246 37.32 31.03 -37.82
C ASP A 246 36.09 31.02 -38.78
N SER A 247 34.89 31.05 -38.21
CA SER A 247 33.74 31.76 -38.80
C SER A 247 33.12 31.27 -40.14
N LEU A 248 31.94 30.66 -40.05
CA LEU A 248 30.63 31.28 -40.37
C LEU A 248 29.59 30.30 -40.96
N ALA A 249 28.38 30.43 -40.41
CA ALA A 249 27.09 30.21 -41.05
C ALA A 249 26.70 28.78 -41.44
N ARG A 250 25.80 28.19 -40.64
CA ARG A 250 24.46 27.75 -41.10
C ARG A 250 23.63 27.21 -39.95
N SER A 251 22.58 27.95 -39.61
CA SER A 251 21.41 27.41 -38.90
C SER A 251 20.74 26.32 -39.75
N PRO A 252 20.20 25.25 -39.13
CA PRO A 252 19.05 24.56 -39.69
C PRO A 252 17.83 24.73 -38.79
N THR A 253 16.80 25.27 -39.42
CA THR A 253 15.36 25.23 -39.13
C THR A 253 14.86 24.04 -38.31
N PRO A 254 13.87 24.24 -37.40
CA PRO A 254 13.15 23.15 -36.74
C PRO A 254 12.18 22.48 -37.73
N ARG A 255 12.28 21.15 -37.81
CA ARG A 255 11.44 20.27 -38.61
C ARG A 255 10.12 20.04 -37.87
N GLY A 256 9.01 20.40 -38.50
CA GLY A 256 7.67 20.23 -37.97
C GLY A 256 7.33 18.77 -37.67
N THR A 257 6.83 18.53 -36.46
CA THR A 257 6.13 17.31 -36.08
C THR A 257 4.71 17.36 -36.64
N ALA A 258 4.48 16.56 -37.68
CA ALA A 258 3.16 16.26 -38.18
C ALA A 258 2.35 15.53 -37.10
N GLY A 259 1.15 16.04 -36.82
CA GLY A 259 0.18 15.39 -35.97
C GLY A 259 -0.34 14.10 -36.61
N VAL A 260 -0.30 13.01 -35.85
CA VAL A 260 -1.06 11.79 -36.14
C VAL A 260 -2.28 11.81 -35.22
N GLY A 261 -3.38 12.33 -35.75
CA GLY A 261 -4.70 12.18 -35.15
C GLY A 261 -5.22 10.78 -35.43
N ALA A 262 -5.26 9.92 -34.41
CA ALA A 262 -6.00 8.66 -34.46
C ALA A 262 -7.49 8.98 -34.33
N ARG A 263 -8.16 9.02 -35.49
CA ARG A 263 -9.61 9.10 -35.64
C ARG A 263 -10.19 7.72 -35.33
N PHE A 264 -10.78 7.55 -34.15
CA PHE A 264 -11.64 6.40 -33.87
C PHE A 264 -13.03 6.65 -34.47
N GLU A 265 -13.38 5.88 -35.50
CA GLU A 265 -14.74 5.75 -36.00
C GLU A 265 -15.60 5.01 -34.95
N GLY A 266 -16.43 5.75 -34.24
CA GLY A 266 -17.51 5.20 -33.43
C GLY A 266 -18.68 4.83 -34.33
N ALA A 267 -18.91 3.53 -34.49
CA ALA A 267 -20.12 2.99 -35.08
C ALA A 267 -21.32 3.35 -34.20
N GLY A 268 -22.28 4.07 -34.79
CA GLY A 268 -23.56 4.38 -34.17
C GLY A 268 -24.40 3.11 -34.02
N ALA A 269 -24.83 2.84 -32.79
CA ALA A 269 -25.91 1.91 -32.50
C ALA A 269 -27.03 2.65 -31.76
N ASP A 270 -28.17 2.61 -32.42
CA ASP A 270 -29.51 3.10 -32.11
C ASP A 270 -30.03 2.65 -30.71
N PRO A 271 -30.54 3.55 -29.84
CA PRO A 271 -31.23 3.14 -28.62
C PRO A 271 -32.76 3.09 -28.87
N GLY A 272 -33.19 1.97 -29.44
CA GLY A 272 -34.59 1.57 -29.48
C GLY A 272 -35.01 0.87 -28.19
N GLN A 273 -35.88 1.54 -27.41
CA GLN A 273 -36.96 1.01 -26.56
C GLN A 273 -36.85 -0.47 -26.11
N GLN A 274 -36.71 -0.69 -24.80
CA GLN A 274 -37.38 -1.82 -24.13
C GLN A 274 -37.92 -1.45 -22.74
N PRO A 275 -39.04 -2.08 -22.33
CA PRO A 275 -39.97 -1.57 -21.31
C PRO A 275 -39.59 -1.96 -19.87
N ALA A 276 -40.16 -1.18 -18.94
CA ALA A 276 -40.12 -1.39 -17.50
C ALA A 276 -40.70 -2.75 -17.09
N THR A 277 -39.88 -3.55 -16.41
CA THR A 277 -40.33 -4.74 -15.68
C THR A 277 -40.36 -4.42 -14.20
N VAL A 278 -41.56 -4.28 -13.66
CA VAL A 278 -41.85 -4.22 -12.23
C VAL A 278 -41.57 -5.59 -11.62
N TYR A 279 -40.60 -5.68 -10.72
CA TYR A 279 -40.45 -6.81 -9.81
C TYR A 279 -40.94 -6.39 -8.42
N THR A 280 -42.14 -6.84 -8.06
CA THR A 280 -42.56 -7.01 -6.67
C THR A 280 -41.98 -8.32 -6.17
N LEU A 281 -41.12 -8.26 -5.14
CA LEU A 281 -40.70 -9.44 -4.39
C LEU A 281 -41.17 -9.30 -2.95
N SER A 282 -42.21 -10.06 -2.64
CA SER A 282 -42.74 -10.30 -1.32
C SER A 282 -41.85 -11.26 -0.52
N ASP A 283 -41.91 -11.10 0.80
CA ASP A 283 -41.82 -12.12 1.86
C ASP A 283 -40.65 -13.12 1.87
N PHE A 284 -39.74 -12.91 2.84
CA PHE A 284 -38.92 -13.97 3.42
C PHE A 284 -39.33 -14.22 4.88
N PRO A 285 -39.51 -15.48 5.31
CA PRO A 285 -39.80 -15.85 6.68
C PRO A 285 -38.53 -15.87 7.54
N GLN A 286 -38.64 -15.35 8.76
CA GLN A 286 -37.70 -15.62 9.85
C GLN A 286 -37.96 -17.02 10.39
N ASP A 287 -36.94 -17.88 10.38
CA ASP A 287 -36.97 -19.14 11.13
C ASP A 287 -35.73 -19.23 12.02
N GLY A 288 -36.00 -19.31 13.32
CA GLY A 288 -35.00 -19.40 14.37
C GLY A 288 -34.64 -20.85 14.65
N THR A 289 -33.37 -21.12 14.93
CA THR A 289 -32.96 -22.36 15.59
C THR A 289 -32.19 -22.04 16.87
N ARG A 290 -32.93 -22.27 17.94
CA ARG A 290 -32.55 -22.43 19.34
C ARG A 290 -31.64 -23.66 19.48
N PHE A 291 -30.47 -23.51 20.10
CA PHE A 291 -29.68 -24.64 20.60
C PHE A 291 -29.67 -24.59 22.12
N GLU A 292 -30.39 -25.53 22.73
CA GLU A 292 -30.28 -25.89 24.14
C GLU A 292 -29.15 -26.91 24.32
N GLY A 293 -28.34 -26.70 25.36
CA GLY A 293 -27.27 -27.60 25.77
C GLY A 293 -26.98 -27.43 27.25
N ASN A 294 -27.84 -28.05 28.06
CA ASN A 294 -27.83 -28.14 29.51
C ASN A 294 -26.77 -29.18 29.97
N LEU A 295 -25.99 -28.91 31.02
CA LEU A 295 -25.27 -29.93 31.81
C LEU A 295 -24.82 -29.36 33.18
N ASP A 296 -25.60 -29.75 34.19
CA ASP A 296 -25.30 -30.10 35.59
C ASP A 296 -24.27 -29.34 36.48
N SER A 297 -24.78 -28.94 37.65
CA SER A 297 -24.06 -28.50 38.87
C SER A 297 -23.60 -29.70 39.73
N PRO A 298 -22.82 -29.52 40.82
CA PRO A 298 -23.38 -29.09 42.13
C PRO A 298 -22.48 -28.13 42.98
N GLY A 299 -23.11 -27.37 43.89
CA GLY A 299 -22.51 -26.38 44.83
C GLY A 299 -21.82 -27.01 46.07
N PRO A 300 -21.87 -26.41 47.30
CA PRO A 300 -22.46 -25.13 47.75
C PRO A 300 -21.60 -24.31 48.75
N ALA A 301 -22.04 -23.10 49.12
CA ALA A 301 -22.33 -22.65 50.51
C ALA A 301 -22.07 -21.16 50.82
N SER A 302 -23.07 -20.56 51.49
CA SER A 302 -22.99 -19.49 52.51
C SER A 302 -23.35 -18.04 52.13
N THR A 303 -24.64 -17.74 52.33
CA THR A 303 -25.23 -16.54 52.95
C THR A 303 -24.50 -16.10 54.25
N PRO A 304 -24.60 -14.84 54.76
CA PRO A 304 -25.87 -14.12 54.97
C PRO A 304 -25.92 -12.58 54.77
N SER A 305 -27.16 -12.13 54.55
CA SER A 305 -27.71 -10.76 54.75
C SER A 305 -28.03 -10.53 56.26
N PRO A 306 -28.59 -9.40 56.76
CA PRO A 306 -29.13 -8.21 56.09
C PRO A 306 -28.79 -6.84 56.74
N GLY A 307 -29.15 -5.75 56.06
CA GLY A 307 -29.19 -4.40 56.62
C GLY A 307 -30.23 -3.53 55.89
N ARG A 308 -31.41 -3.40 56.50
CA ARG A 308 -32.62 -2.72 56.04
C ARG A 308 -32.71 -1.33 56.69
N LEU A 309 -33.25 -0.33 55.97
CA LEU A 309 -34.03 0.86 56.40
C LEU A 309 -34.20 1.74 55.12
N SER A 310 -35.37 1.85 54.47
CA SER A 310 -36.50 2.80 54.72
C SER A 310 -36.00 4.26 54.88
N SER A 311 -36.50 5.32 54.24
CA SER A 311 -37.81 5.67 53.64
C SER A 311 -37.78 7.13 53.13
N HIS A 312 -38.70 7.50 52.21
CA HIS A 312 -39.29 8.83 51.86
C HIS A 312 -39.30 9.04 50.33
N ALA A 313 -40.43 8.95 49.61
CA ALA A 313 -41.66 9.75 49.61
C ALA A 313 -41.44 11.19 49.13
N GLY A 314 -41.94 11.50 47.93
CA GLY A 314 -41.91 12.85 47.34
C GLY A 314 -42.26 12.86 45.85
N ASP A 315 -43.53 12.62 45.53
CA ASP A 315 -44.19 13.07 44.29
C ASP A 315 -44.15 14.62 44.25
N PRO A 316 -43.96 15.27 43.09
CA PRO A 316 -45.17 15.77 42.43
C PRO A 316 -45.13 15.96 40.89
N ALA A 317 -46.32 15.80 40.33
CA ALA A 317 -47.00 16.69 39.39
C ALA A 317 -46.56 16.77 37.92
N ALA A 318 -47.53 16.36 37.09
CA ALA A 318 -47.68 16.54 35.66
C ALA A 318 -47.74 18.02 35.21
N ILE A 319 -47.11 18.32 34.06
CA ILE A 319 -47.39 19.50 33.22
C ILE A 319 -47.24 19.08 31.73
N PRO A 320 -48.09 19.59 30.81
CA PRO A 320 -48.41 18.93 29.54
C PRO A 320 -47.52 19.31 28.35
N SER A 321 -47.51 18.41 27.36
CA SER A 321 -46.92 18.58 26.04
C SER A 321 -47.57 19.73 25.27
N ARG A 322 -46.76 20.72 24.86
CA ARG A 322 -47.18 21.85 24.03
C ARG A 322 -46.64 21.68 22.62
N THR A 323 -47.51 21.29 21.72
CA THR A 323 -47.31 21.26 20.26
C THR A 323 -47.26 22.71 19.75
N ALA A 324 -46.12 23.16 19.24
CA ALA A 324 -46.00 24.45 18.56
C ALA A 324 -45.85 24.22 17.06
N ALA A 325 -46.88 24.59 16.31
CA ALA A 325 -46.90 24.63 14.86
C ALA A 325 -45.94 25.72 14.35
N TYR A 326 -45.01 25.34 13.47
CA TYR A 326 -44.12 26.27 12.79
C TYR A 326 -44.87 26.91 11.62
N THR A 327 -45.19 28.20 11.75
CA THR A 327 -45.77 29.01 10.68
C THR A 327 -44.65 29.65 9.85
N LYS A 328 -44.73 29.40 8.55
CA LYS A 328 -43.89 29.95 7.48
C LYS A 328 -44.27 31.42 7.23
N PRO A 329 -43.33 32.38 7.14
CA PRO A 329 -43.60 33.64 6.46
C PRO A 329 -42.99 33.64 5.06
N LEU A 330 -43.88 33.86 4.09
CA LEU A 330 -43.59 34.25 2.71
C LEU A 330 -43.02 35.69 2.68
N GLY A 331 -42.01 35.89 1.83
CA GLY A 331 -42.01 36.94 0.79
C GLY A 331 -41.69 38.39 1.19
N GLY A 332 -40.59 38.91 0.63
CA GLY A 332 -40.35 40.35 0.47
C GLY A 332 -39.08 40.63 -0.35
N PRO A 333 -39.08 41.60 -1.27
CA PRO A 333 -38.29 41.52 -2.51
C PRO A 333 -36.94 42.26 -2.50
N ALA A 334 -36.13 41.91 -3.49
CA ALA A 334 -34.83 42.47 -3.86
C ALA A 334 -34.83 44.00 -4.07
N PRO A 335 -33.66 44.63 -3.87
CA PRO A 335 -33.24 45.70 -4.75
C PRO A 335 -31.93 45.36 -5.48
N ALA A 336 -31.95 45.66 -6.78
CA ALA A 336 -30.77 45.74 -7.63
C ALA A 336 -29.82 46.83 -7.13
N SER A 337 -28.52 46.56 -7.18
CA SER A 337 -27.50 47.62 -7.16
C SER A 337 -26.32 47.23 -8.06
N THR A 338 -26.20 48.01 -9.11
CA THR A 338 -25.11 48.08 -10.08
C THR A 338 -23.97 48.92 -9.51
N GLY A 339 -22.71 48.52 -9.73
CA GLY A 339 -21.49 49.31 -9.45
C GLY A 339 -20.30 48.36 -9.28
N SER A 340 -19.43 48.12 -10.25
CA SER A 340 -18.52 48.99 -11.02
C SER A 340 -17.40 49.63 -10.19
N LEU A 341 -16.17 49.17 -10.50
CA LEU A 341 -14.84 49.75 -10.28
C LEU A 341 -14.27 49.82 -8.85
N ALA A 342 -13.23 49.02 -8.59
CA ALA A 342 -11.85 49.53 -8.40
C ALA A 342 -10.86 48.36 -8.16
N VAL A 343 -9.90 48.21 -9.07
CA VAL A 343 -8.69 47.41 -8.89
C VAL A 343 -7.73 48.22 -8.02
N ALA A 344 -7.49 47.75 -6.79
CA ALA A 344 -6.48 48.32 -5.89
C ALA A 344 -5.20 47.47 -5.96
N THR A 345 -4.22 47.94 -6.72
CA THR A 345 -2.84 47.45 -6.70
C THR A 345 -2.18 47.85 -5.37
N ILE A 346 -1.98 46.90 -4.46
CA ILE A 346 -1.23 47.13 -3.22
C ILE A 346 0.25 46.81 -3.47
N GLN A 347 1.04 47.87 -3.52
CA GLN A 347 2.49 47.89 -3.68
C GLN A 347 3.14 47.59 -2.32
N ARG A 348 3.82 46.44 -2.18
CA ARG A 348 4.59 46.07 -0.98
C ARG A 348 5.89 46.89 -0.90
N PRO A 349 6.18 47.59 0.21
CA PRO A 349 7.48 48.21 0.43
C PRO A 349 8.53 47.19 0.89
N VAL A 350 9.67 47.18 0.22
CA VAL A 350 10.89 46.45 0.58
C VAL A 350 11.72 47.32 1.52
N PRO A 351 12.07 46.88 2.74
CA PRO A 351 13.08 47.56 3.54
C PRO A 351 14.50 47.11 3.12
N VAL A 352 15.23 48.06 2.57
CA VAL A 352 16.68 48.02 2.34
C VAL A 352 17.38 48.41 3.64
N HIS A 353 18.21 47.53 4.21
CA HIS A 353 19.18 47.92 5.23
C HIS A 353 20.60 47.68 4.72
N HIS A 354 21.29 48.81 4.52
CA HIS A 354 22.72 48.90 4.25
C HIS A 354 23.54 48.59 5.52
N ALA A 355 24.50 47.66 5.35
CA ALA A 355 25.93 47.77 5.60
C ALA A 355 26.53 48.45 6.86
N THR A 356 27.68 47.86 7.22
CA THR A 356 28.90 48.44 7.83
C THR A 356 29.02 48.48 9.35
N GLY A 357 29.97 47.69 9.87
CA GLY A 357 30.41 47.70 11.27
C GLY A 357 31.67 46.86 11.47
N ASN A 358 32.75 47.26 10.80
CA ASN A 358 34.11 46.74 10.94
C ASN A 358 34.69 47.20 12.29
N SER A 359 35.20 46.30 13.13
CA SER A 359 35.97 46.67 14.32
C SER A 359 37.22 45.79 14.44
N LYS A 360 38.35 46.45 14.22
CA LYS A 360 39.74 46.02 14.42
C LYS A 360 40.23 46.52 15.80
N GLN A 361 41.30 45.87 16.27
CA GLN A 361 42.24 46.20 17.37
C GLN A 361 41.88 45.62 18.75
N SER A 362 42.52 44.54 19.22
CA SER A 362 43.90 44.41 19.80
C SER A 362 43.95 44.87 21.28
N PRO A 363 44.87 44.40 22.17
CA PRO A 363 45.96 43.42 22.05
C PRO A 363 46.07 42.37 23.19
N THR A 364 46.96 41.40 22.98
CA THR A 364 47.58 40.47 23.95
C THR A 364 48.34 41.22 25.06
N PRO A 365 48.51 40.63 26.26
CA PRO A 365 49.87 40.32 26.70
C PRO A 365 50.06 38.98 27.44
N ASP A 366 51.33 38.58 27.40
CA ASP A 366 52.03 37.36 27.83
C ASP A 366 51.86 36.85 29.28
N ALA A 367 51.94 35.51 29.36
CA ALA A 367 52.79 34.68 30.24
C ALA A 367 52.35 34.25 31.68
N PRO A 368 52.84 33.08 32.15
CA PRO A 368 52.13 32.11 33.02
C PRO A 368 52.62 32.11 34.49
N PRO A 369 52.06 31.27 35.38
CA PRO A 369 52.71 29.96 35.65
C PRO A 369 51.77 28.80 36.04
N ASP A 370 52.30 27.58 35.81
CA ASP A 370 52.19 26.33 36.58
C ASP A 370 50.91 26.01 37.36
N GLN A 371 50.26 24.89 36.99
CA GLN A 371 49.72 23.92 37.94
C GLN A 371 49.44 22.53 37.31
N PRO A 372 49.44 21.47 38.13
CA PRO A 372 49.89 20.14 37.75
C PRO A 372 48.83 19.25 37.09
N THR A 373 49.34 18.32 36.30
CA THR A 373 48.70 17.13 35.75
C THR A 373 48.02 16.30 36.85
N GLY A 374 46.72 16.54 37.03
CA GLY A 374 45.80 15.65 37.71
C GLY A 374 45.13 14.70 36.73
N THR A 375 45.60 13.46 36.70
CA THR A 375 44.95 12.30 36.10
C THR A 375 43.61 12.05 36.79
N ALA A 376 42.50 12.49 36.18
CA ALA A 376 41.15 12.13 36.61
C ALA A 376 40.32 11.69 35.40
N SER A 377 40.30 10.37 35.22
CA SER A 377 39.17 9.55 34.77
C SER A 377 37.97 10.34 34.23
N GLY A 378 37.95 10.54 32.91
CA GLY A 378 36.79 11.00 32.18
C GLY A 378 35.72 9.90 32.16
N ALA A 379 34.90 9.87 33.22
CA ALA A 379 33.63 9.17 33.19
C ALA A 379 32.80 9.74 32.04
N ALA A 380 32.61 8.92 31.02
CA ALA A 380 31.69 9.16 29.92
C ALA A 380 30.32 9.54 30.50
N ARG A 381 29.95 10.81 30.40
CA ARG A 381 28.59 11.29 30.64
C ARG A 381 27.75 10.81 29.45
N VAL A 382 27.32 9.56 29.54
CA VAL A 382 26.24 9.01 28.72
C VAL A 382 25.03 9.87 29.01
N VAL A 383 24.71 10.78 28.09
CA VAL A 383 23.41 11.43 28.02
C VAL A 383 22.43 10.32 27.69
N SER A 384 21.80 9.76 28.72
CA SER A 384 20.62 8.91 28.55
C SER A 384 19.55 9.76 27.87
N ARG A 385 19.47 9.69 26.54
CA ARG A 385 18.25 10.01 25.81
C ARG A 385 17.19 9.07 26.36
N ILE A 386 16.32 9.61 27.19
CA ILE A 386 15.04 8.99 27.54
C ILE A 386 14.30 8.91 26.20
N ALA A 387 14.44 7.77 25.52
CA ALA A 387 13.57 7.43 24.42
C ALA A 387 12.18 7.24 25.04
N ASP A 388 11.30 8.20 24.83
CA ASP A 388 9.89 8.04 25.13
C ASP A 388 9.43 6.71 24.49
N PRO A 389 8.73 5.84 25.24
CA PRO A 389 8.21 4.60 24.68
C PRO A 389 7.34 4.96 23.46
N PRO A 390 7.51 4.30 22.30
CA PRO A 390 6.72 4.60 21.13
C PRO A 390 5.25 4.44 21.52
N LEU A 391 4.51 5.55 21.44
CA LEU A 391 3.08 5.57 21.62
C LEU A 391 2.50 4.43 20.80
N LYS A 392 1.65 3.62 21.44
CA LYS A 392 0.92 2.51 20.84
C LYS A 392 0.09 3.07 19.68
N ARG A 393 0.71 3.18 18.50
CA ARG A 393 0.04 3.45 17.24
C ARG A 393 -0.99 2.34 17.17
N MET A 394 -2.26 2.69 17.21
CA MET A 394 -3.34 1.73 17.10
C MET A 394 -3.10 1.07 15.75
N VAL A 395 -2.47 -0.10 15.76
CA VAL A 395 -2.32 -0.96 14.59
C VAL A 395 -3.74 -1.41 14.34
N ILE A 396 -4.41 -0.66 13.49
CA ILE A 396 -5.65 -1.10 12.90
C ILE A 396 -5.23 -2.32 12.10
N ASP A 397 -5.56 -3.52 12.61
CA ASP A 397 -5.26 -4.78 11.95
C ASP A 397 -5.68 -4.66 10.48
N ALA A 398 -4.76 -5.01 9.58
CA ALA A 398 -4.83 -4.76 8.13
C ALA A 398 -6.00 -5.48 7.41
N ALA A 399 -6.93 -6.06 8.16
CA ALA A 399 -8.09 -6.78 7.69
C ALA A 399 -9.40 -6.12 8.14
N ILE A 400 -9.46 -4.78 8.25
CA ILE A 400 -10.78 -4.12 8.23
C ILE A 400 -11.39 -4.42 6.84
N PRO A 401 -12.50 -5.16 6.76
CA PRO A 401 -13.22 -5.32 5.51
C PRO A 401 -13.62 -3.91 5.04
N LEU A 402 -13.34 -3.55 3.79
CA LEU A 402 -13.77 -2.25 3.27
C LEU A 402 -15.30 -2.10 3.31
N ASP A 403 -16.02 -3.23 3.39
CA ASP A 403 -17.45 -3.30 3.65
C ASP A 403 -17.76 -2.77 5.06
N GLY A 404 -18.24 -1.52 5.11
CA GLY A 404 -18.65 -0.84 6.33
C GLY A 404 -17.93 0.48 6.61
N ILE A 405 -16.93 0.86 5.81
CA ILE A 405 -16.27 2.18 5.92
C ILE A 405 -17.31 3.30 5.84
N ASP A 406 -18.31 3.16 4.97
CA ASP A 406 -19.38 4.14 4.76
C ASP A 406 -20.30 4.34 5.98
N GLN A 407 -20.22 3.50 7.01
CA GLN A 407 -21.01 3.62 8.25
C GLN A 407 -20.22 4.28 9.39
N LEU A 408 -18.91 4.45 9.24
CA LEU A 408 -18.06 5.03 10.28
C LEU A 408 -18.38 6.52 10.47
N PRO A 409 -18.32 7.07 11.69
CA PRO A 409 -18.53 8.51 11.90
C PRO A 409 -17.44 9.33 11.18
N ASP A 410 -17.78 10.55 10.76
CA ASP A 410 -16.87 11.46 10.02
C ASP A 410 -15.50 11.60 10.70
N THR A 411 -15.46 11.64 12.02
CA THR A 411 -14.23 11.76 12.81
C THR A 411 -13.29 10.58 12.61
N GLN A 412 -13.83 9.37 12.44
CA GLN A 412 -13.04 8.17 12.15
C GLN A 412 -12.61 8.14 10.68
N LEU A 413 -13.49 8.55 9.76
CA LEU A 413 -13.15 8.66 8.34
C LEU A 413 -11.98 9.62 8.11
N VAL A 414 -11.97 10.79 8.76
CA VAL A 414 -10.85 11.75 8.67
C VAL A 414 -9.55 11.14 9.18
N ARG A 415 -9.59 10.35 10.26
CA ARG A 415 -8.38 9.64 10.74
C ARG A 415 -7.90 8.58 9.75
N LEU A 416 -8.82 7.92 9.05
CA LEU A 416 -8.49 6.92 8.02
C LEU A 416 -7.87 7.55 6.76
N LEU A 417 -8.08 8.84 6.49
CA LEU A 417 -7.38 9.54 5.41
C LEU A 417 -5.86 9.53 5.59
N GLY A 418 -5.37 9.52 6.82
CA GLY A 418 -3.95 9.43 7.16
C GLY A 418 -3.39 8.00 7.17
N SER A 419 -4.17 7.02 6.71
CA SER A 419 -3.72 5.62 6.63
C SER A 419 -2.58 5.45 5.62
N VAL A 420 -1.59 4.64 5.96
CA VAL A 420 -0.49 4.24 5.07
C VAL A 420 -1.01 3.39 3.90
N GLN A 421 -2.17 2.76 4.07
CA GLN A 421 -2.77 1.94 3.02
C GLN A 421 -3.60 2.81 2.05
N PRO A 422 -3.19 2.94 0.78
CA PRO A 422 -3.84 3.84 -0.16
C PRO A 422 -5.31 3.48 -0.43
N LYS A 423 -5.65 2.19 -0.35
CA LYS A 423 -7.03 1.73 -0.53
C LYS A 423 -7.97 2.24 0.58
N VAL A 424 -7.49 2.26 1.83
CA VAL A 424 -8.28 2.70 2.98
C VAL A 424 -8.47 4.20 2.97
N SER A 425 -7.42 4.97 2.65
CA SER A 425 -7.52 6.43 2.54
C SER A 425 -8.42 6.86 1.37
N GLN A 426 -8.34 6.17 0.22
CA GLN A 426 -9.24 6.41 -0.91
C GLN A 426 -10.70 6.07 -0.57
N ALA A 427 -10.95 4.93 0.08
CA ALA A 427 -12.30 4.56 0.51
C ALA A 427 -12.89 5.57 1.50
N ALA A 428 -12.09 6.02 2.47
CA ALA A 428 -12.50 7.06 3.41
C ALA A 428 -12.79 8.40 2.72
N ALA A 429 -11.99 8.79 1.73
CA ALA A 429 -12.22 10.00 0.93
C ALA A 429 -13.52 9.92 0.12
N LEU A 430 -13.80 8.76 -0.51
CA LEU A 430 -15.05 8.53 -1.23
C LEU A 430 -16.26 8.55 -0.28
N ALA A 431 -16.15 7.95 0.90
CA ALA A 431 -17.21 7.97 1.91
C ALA A 431 -17.52 9.40 2.40
N LEU A 432 -16.49 10.22 2.67
CA LEU A 432 -16.67 11.62 3.04
C LEU A 432 -17.28 12.45 1.90
N LYS A 433 -16.82 12.22 0.66
CA LYS A 433 -17.37 12.87 -0.53
C LYS A 433 -18.86 12.52 -0.75
N ALA A 434 -19.23 11.25 -0.56
CA ALA A 434 -20.62 10.80 -0.62
C ALA A 434 -21.51 11.47 0.45
N ARG A 435 -20.93 11.91 1.58
CA ARG A 435 -21.60 12.68 2.63
C ARG A 435 -21.66 14.18 2.36
N GLY A 436 -21.21 14.64 1.18
CA GLY A 436 -21.31 16.03 0.75
C GLY A 436 -20.18 16.93 1.25
N TRP A 437 -19.06 16.36 1.68
CA TRP A 437 -17.88 17.15 2.01
C TRP A 437 -17.32 17.85 0.77
N PRO A 438 -17.04 19.17 0.82
CA PRO A 438 -16.47 19.87 -0.31
C PRO A 438 -15.01 19.46 -0.52
N ASP A 439 -14.55 19.50 -1.78
CA ASP A 439 -13.21 19.05 -2.14
C ASP A 439 -12.10 19.85 -1.41
N ALA A 440 -12.34 21.13 -1.10
CA ALA A 440 -11.41 21.96 -0.33
C ALA A 440 -11.24 21.47 1.13
N ASP A 441 -12.33 21.01 1.77
CA ASP A 441 -12.28 20.46 3.12
C ASP A 441 -11.64 19.08 3.12
N LEU A 442 -11.88 18.28 2.07
CA LEU A 442 -11.20 16.99 1.90
C LEU A 442 -9.69 17.16 1.75
N GLU A 443 -9.24 18.16 0.99
CA GLU A 443 -7.80 18.45 0.84
C GLU A 443 -7.18 18.86 2.19
N LEU A 444 -7.86 19.74 2.93
CA LEU A 444 -7.42 20.14 4.27
C LEU A 444 -7.39 18.95 5.23
N ALA A 445 -8.42 18.09 5.21
CA ALA A 445 -8.46 16.87 6.00
C ALA A 445 -7.30 15.93 5.67
N PHE A 446 -6.98 15.76 4.39
CA PHE A 446 -5.87 14.94 3.95
C PHE A 446 -4.53 15.49 4.44
N ARG A 447 -4.30 16.80 4.30
CA ARG A 447 -3.08 17.46 4.79
C ARG A 447 -2.96 17.36 6.31
N LEU A 448 -4.06 17.51 7.05
CA LEU A 448 -4.08 17.31 8.50
C LEU A 448 -3.88 15.85 8.90
N ALA A 449 -4.42 14.87 8.17
CA ALA A 449 -4.29 13.48 8.55
C ALA A 449 -2.91 12.90 8.21
N ALA A 450 -2.35 13.24 7.04
CA ALA A 450 -1.09 12.71 6.54
C ALA A 450 0.15 13.57 6.90
N GLY A 451 -0.05 14.84 7.27
CA GLY A 451 1.04 15.78 7.52
C GLY A 451 1.95 15.42 8.71
N THR A 452 3.14 16.00 8.76
CA THR A 452 4.01 15.92 9.94
C THR A 452 3.45 16.75 11.09
N ALA A 453 3.97 16.58 12.31
CA ALA A 453 3.50 17.36 13.46
C ALA A 453 3.64 18.87 13.23
N ASP A 454 4.75 19.31 12.63
CA ASP A 454 5.03 20.72 12.35
C ASP A 454 4.06 21.30 11.31
N THR A 455 3.79 20.56 10.22
CA THR A 455 2.80 20.98 9.22
C THR A 455 1.41 21.11 9.82
N ARG A 456 1.02 20.20 10.73
CA ARG A 456 -0.28 20.29 11.42
C ARG A 456 -0.37 21.50 12.33
N LEU A 457 0.71 21.83 13.05
CA LEU A 457 0.76 23.04 13.88
C LEU A 457 0.59 24.31 13.04
N GLU A 458 1.20 24.37 11.86
CA GLU A 458 1.03 25.49 10.93
C GLU A 458 -0.42 25.56 10.43
N LEU A 459 -1.00 24.43 10.00
CA LEU A 459 -2.39 24.36 9.53
C LEU A 459 -3.40 24.76 10.61
N LEU A 460 -3.15 24.45 11.89
CA LEU A 460 -4.00 24.89 12.99
C LEU A 460 -4.11 26.41 13.07
N GLN A 461 -3.01 27.14 12.83
CA GLN A 461 -3.02 28.60 12.81
C GLN A 461 -3.79 29.14 11.60
N GLN A 462 -3.63 28.50 10.44
CA GLN A 462 -4.35 28.87 9.23
C GLN A 462 -5.86 28.64 9.36
N ILE A 463 -6.28 27.55 10.00
CA ILE A 463 -7.70 27.22 10.23
C ILE A 463 -8.39 28.30 11.06
N VAL A 464 -7.73 28.80 12.11
CA VAL A 464 -8.31 29.84 12.97
C VAL A 464 -8.40 31.18 12.25
N ALA A 465 -7.52 31.44 11.27
CA ALA A 465 -7.52 32.66 10.47
C ALA A 465 -8.53 32.64 9.31
N ARG A 466 -9.17 31.51 9.03
CA ARG A 466 -10.09 31.31 7.89
C ARG A 466 -11.54 31.42 8.33
N ASP A 467 -12.25 32.38 7.75
CA ASP A 467 -13.67 32.63 8.03
C ASP A 467 -14.62 31.66 7.30
N ASP A 468 -14.13 31.00 6.25
CA ASP A 468 -14.90 30.07 5.42
C ASP A 468 -15.00 28.66 6.03
N LEU A 469 -14.23 28.40 7.10
CA LEU A 469 -14.19 27.12 7.80
C LEU A 469 -14.81 27.26 9.18
N ASN A 470 -15.35 26.16 9.71
CA ASN A 470 -15.73 26.08 11.11
C ASN A 470 -14.52 25.58 11.94
N PRO A 471 -13.70 26.46 12.54
CA PRO A 471 -12.46 26.05 13.20
C PRO A 471 -12.70 25.09 14.37
N ARG A 472 -13.88 25.13 14.98
CA ARG A 472 -14.24 24.33 16.14
C ARG A 472 -14.10 22.83 15.87
N GLN A 473 -14.69 22.37 14.78
CA GLN A 473 -14.76 20.94 14.46
C GLN A 473 -13.37 20.38 14.17
N TRP A 474 -12.58 21.14 13.39
CA TRP A 474 -11.19 20.80 13.08
C TRP A 474 -10.31 20.77 14.32
N LEU A 475 -10.41 21.78 15.18
CA LEU A 475 -9.64 21.84 16.41
C LEU A 475 -10.00 20.73 17.39
N LEU A 476 -11.28 20.34 17.50
CA LEU A 476 -11.69 19.20 18.32
C LEU A 476 -11.12 17.87 17.81
N TRP A 477 -10.97 17.69 16.50
CA TRP A 477 -10.29 16.52 15.95
C TRP A 477 -8.81 16.52 16.28
N MET A 478 -8.14 17.67 16.11
CA MET A 478 -6.72 17.80 16.42
C MET A 478 -6.43 17.73 17.93
N ALA A 479 -7.40 18.04 18.78
CA ALA A 479 -7.31 17.82 20.22
C ALA A 479 -7.23 16.32 20.59
N ALA A 480 -7.57 15.41 19.67
CA ALA A 480 -7.41 13.96 19.81
C ALA A 480 -6.25 13.37 18.97
N ASP A 481 -5.37 14.22 18.43
CA ASP A 481 -4.21 13.79 17.62
C ASP A 481 -3.26 12.86 18.41
N GLY A 482 -2.52 12.00 17.71
CA GLY A 482 -1.52 11.14 18.36
C GLY A 482 -0.37 11.93 18.99
N GLN A 483 -0.02 13.08 18.44
CA GLN A 483 1.12 13.89 18.87
C GLN A 483 0.74 14.90 19.95
N VAL A 484 1.45 14.83 21.08
CA VAL A 484 1.28 15.74 22.23
C VAL A 484 1.31 17.23 21.85
N PRO A 485 2.30 17.75 21.08
CA PRO A 485 2.36 19.18 20.78
C PRO A 485 1.17 19.67 19.96
N VAL A 486 0.63 18.82 19.07
CA VAL A 486 -0.54 19.17 18.25
C VAL A 486 -1.80 19.23 19.11
N ARG A 487 -1.98 18.26 20.02
CA ARG A 487 -3.10 18.27 20.99
C ARG A 487 -3.07 19.52 21.86
N THR A 488 -1.94 19.86 22.46
CA THR A 488 -1.83 21.02 23.36
C THR A 488 -2.09 22.34 22.64
N ALA A 489 -1.61 22.49 21.41
CA ALA A 489 -1.90 23.67 20.58
C ALA A 489 -3.39 23.78 20.24
N ALA A 490 -4.01 22.69 19.78
CA ALA A 490 -5.43 22.66 19.46
C ALA A 490 -6.31 22.99 20.68
N ILE A 491 -6.02 22.41 21.85
CA ILE A 491 -6.75 22.68 23.10
C ILE A 491 -6.58 24.13 23.54
N SER A 492 -5.39 24.70 23.37
CA SER A 492 -5.14 26.11 23.72
C SER A 492 -5.96 27.05 22.84
N LEU A 493 -6.08 26.76 21.55
CA LEU A 493 -6.93 27.50 20.61
C LEU A 493 -8.43 27.30 20.91
N LEU A 494 -8.85 26.08 21.25
CA LEU A 494 -10.24 25.83 21.70
C LEU A 494 -10.57 26.61 22.98
N GLY A 495 -9.61 26.76 23.89
CA GLY A 495 -9.79 27.52 25.14
C GLY A 495 -10.01 29.01 24.94
N THR A 496 -9.68 29.58 23.78
CA THR A 496 -10.00 30.98 23.46
C THR A 496 -11.40 31.13 22.86
N MET A 497 -12.02 30.03 22.43
CA MET A 497 -13.38 30.02 21.90
C MET A 497 -14.37 29.91 23.06
N VAL A 498 -15.17 30.95 23.28
CA VAL A 498 -16.22 30.96 24.33
C VAL A 498 -17.43 30.16 23.86
N ASP A 499 -17.35 28.84 23.93
CA ASP A 499 -18.44 27.96 23.51
C ASP A 499 -18.69 26.80 24.49
N ARG A 500 -19.97 26.57 24.82
CA ARG A 500 -20.40 25.56 25.79
C ARG A 500 -20.24 24.12 25.30
N ASP A 501 -20.40 23.88 24.01
CA ASP A 501 -20.22 22.54 23.43
C ASP A 501 -18.74 22.17 23.43
N VAL A 502 -17.86 23.14 23.12
CA VAL A 502 -16.41 22.96 23.25
C VAL A 502 -16.03 22.64 24.69
N GLU A 503 -16.57 23.37 25.66
CA GLU A 503 -16.33 23.11 27.09
C GLU A 503 -16.75 21.69 27.49
N ARG A 504 -17.91 21.23 27.00
CA ARG A 504 -18.41 19.87 27.24
C ARG A 504 -17.46 18.81 26.69
N GLU A 505 -17.00 18.98 25.45
CA GLU A 505 -16.05 18.06 24.81
C GLU A 505 -14.69 18.07 25.51
N LEU A 506 -14.19 19.24 25.93
CA LEU A 506 -12.95 19.34 26.71
C LEU A 506 -13.05 18.62 28.06
N ARG A 507 -14.20 18.67 28.74
CA ARG A 507 -14.44 17.89 29.97
C ARG A 507 -14.45 16.39 29.70
N LEU A 508 -15.00 15.94 28.57
CA LEU A 508 -14.96 14.53 28.17
C LEU A 508 -13.53 14.08 27.83
N LEU A 509 -12.78 14.91 27.11
CA LEU A 509 -11.37 14.67 26.79
C LEU A 509 -10.50 14.60 28.05
N LEU A 510 -10.72 15.46 29.05
CA LEU A 510 -9.97 15.45 30.31
C LEU A 510 -10.02 14.11 31.04
N ASN A 511 -11.14 13.38 30.91
CA ASN A 511 -11.34 12.08 31.54
C ASN A 511 -10.65 10.93 30.78
N ARG A 512 -10.36 11.12 29.48
CA ARG A 512 -9.76 10.10 28.60
C ARG A 512 -8.27 10.33 28.35
N GLU A 513 -7.77 11.55 28.51
CA GLU A 513 -6.40 11.91 28.18
C GLU A 513 -5.40 11.27 29.16
N PRO A 514 -4.45 10.45 28.66
CA PRO A 514 -3.46 9.79 29.51
C PRO A 514 -2.31 10.71 29.92
N ASN A 515 -2.03 11.77 29.13
CA ASN A 515 -0.88 12.62 29.35
C ASN A 515 -1.20 13.77 30.34
N GLU A 516 -0.51 13.82 31.47
CA GLU A 516 -0.76 14.82 32.51
C GLU A 516 -0.49 16.26 32.05
N SER A 517 0.49 16.49 31.18
CA SER A 517 0.76 17.83 30.64
C SER A 517 -0.41 18.36 29.82
N VAL A 518 -1.02 17.50 29.00
CA VAL A 518 -2.22 17.84 28.21
C VAL A 518 -3.42 18.07 29.14
N ARG A 519 -3.60 17.24 30.17
CA ARG A 519 -4.66 17.44 31.19
C ARG A 519 -4.56 18.79 31.88
N GLN A 520 -3.35 19.24 32.22
CA GLN A 520 -3.13 20.57 32.82
C GLN A 520 -3.56 21.70 31.87
N VAL A 521 -3.26 21.58 30.56
CA VAL A 521 -3.70 22.54 29.55
C VAL A 521 -5.23 22.55 29.41
N ILE A 522 -5.88 21.38 29.39
CA ILE A 522 -7.35 21.28 29.36
C ILE A 522 -7.97 21.95 30.59
N ARG A 523 -7.47 21.66 31.81
CA ARG A 523 -7.96 22.31 33.03
C ARG A 523 -7.81 23.83 32.96
N ARG A 524 -6.70 24.34 32.42
CA ARG A 524 -6.47 25.77 32.24
C ARG A 524 -7.47 26.38 31.24
N ALA A 525 -7.70 25.73 30.10
CA ALA A 525 -8.66 26.17 29.10
C ALA A 525 -10.08 26.26 29.69
N LEU A 526 -10.51 25.25 30.46
CA LEU A 526 -11.81 25.22 31.13
C LEU A 526 -11.97 26.33 32.18
N MET A 527 -10.90 26.68 32.91
CA MET A 527 -10.94 27.80 33.87
C MET A 527 -10.93 29.17 33.18
N GLY A 528 -10.28 29.28 32.02
CA GLY A 528 -10.15 30.54 31.28
C GLY A 528 -11.44 31.00 30.60
N GLY A 529 -12.25 30.06 30.08
CA GLY A 529 -13.48 30.34 29.34
C GLY A 529 -14.71 30.71 30.20
N SER A 530 -14.60 30.67 31.53
CA SER A 530 -15.71 30.98 32.46
C SER A 530 -15.77 32.46 32.88
N ARG A 531 -15.07 33.36 32.18
CA ARG A 531 -15.13 34.81 32.39
C ARG A 531 -16.11 35.43 31.40
#